data_AF-A0ABD1E2V8-F1
#
_entry.id   AF-A0ABD1E2V8-F1
#
_cell.length_a   1.000
_cell.length_b   1.000
_cell.length_c   1.000
_cell.angle_alpha   90.00
_cell.angle_beta   90.00
_cell.angle_gamma   90.00
#
_symmetry.space_group_name_H-M   'P 1'
#
loop_
_entity.id
_entity.type
_entity.pdbx_description
1 polymer ?
#
loop_
_entity_poly.entity_id
_entity_poly.type
_entity_poly.pdbx_seq_one_letter_code
_entity_poly.pdbx_strand_id
1 'polypeptide(L)'
;MSNVLSNSDLSDFESVLGSSSQEKDEQLCFVVLLEEYKVLFDKRMIPKIKTEKEEALKNLTANFNRTMKMNSDTKQILKKFNNMKTKVKRIVDVKRTGNKKIKLCEWQRRFYDLWNVENNPVLHKVSEACQASVVDEKERVSLGECVNEMNISKRKPVNIKQSTRGVNEEISLVQLQKACLKKQIEAAETQISVARVQQSAAEAQE
;
A
#
# COMPACT_ATOMS: atom_id res chain seq x y z
N MET A 1 -20.01 38.54 17.64
CA MET A 1 -19.05 37.49 18.06
C MET A 1 -18.44 36.93 16.79
N SER A 2 -17.31 37.49 16.35
CA SER A 2 -16.67 37.13 15.08
C SER A 2 -15.42 36.32 15.39
N ASN A 3 -15.48 35.00 15.16
CA ASN A 3 -14.31 34.13 15.27
C ASN A 3 -13.58 34.12 13.93
N VAL A 4 -12.48 34.87 13.89
CA VAL A 4 -11.47 34.83 12.83
C VAL A 4 -10.58 33.62 13.10
N LEU A 5 -10.72 32.58 12.27
CA LEU A 5 -9.77 31.45 12.23
C LEU A 5 -8.55 31.87 11.42
N SER A 6 -7.51 32.30 12.12
CA SER A 6 -6.19 32.61 11.58
C SER A 6 -5.53 31.34 11.05
N ASN A 7 -5.35 31.26 9.73
CA ASN A 7 -4.47 30.29 9.06
C ASN A 7 -3.02 30.82 9.06
N SER A 8 -2.44 30.95 10.25
CA SER A 8 -1.00 31.18 10.43
C SER A 8 -0.36 29.86 10.83
N ASP A 9 0.36 29.24 9.89
CA ASP A 9 1.65 28.56 10.10
C ASP A 9 1.98 27.66 8.90
N LEU A 10 2.40 28.30 7.81
CA LEU A 10 3.03 27.68 6.64
C LEU A 10 4.49 28.13 6.48
N SER A 11 5.16 28.38 7.61
CA SER A 11 6.58 28.72 7.69
C SER A 11 7.28 27.78 8.66
N ASP A 12 7.52 26.54 8.24
CA ASP A 12 8.64 25.75 8.76
C ASP A 12 9.19 24.86 7.63
N PHE A 13 9.74 25.56 6.64
CA PHE A 13 10.59 25.02 5.62
C PHE A 13 11.96 24.84 6.30
N GLU A 14 12.47 23.61 6.33
CA GLU A 14 13.86 23.29 6.73
C GLU A 14 14.14 23.03 8.22
N SER A 15 13.47 22.05 8.82
CA SER A 15 14.07 21.28 9.91
C SER A 15 13.61 19.82 9.89
N VAL A 16 14.35 18.93 10.57
CA VAL A 16 14.09 17.48 10.71
C VAL A 16 14.68 16.57 9.61
N LEU A 17 15.98 16.75 9.33
CA LEU A 17 16.91 15.61 9.15
C LEU A 17 17.47 15.10 10.49
N GLY A 18 16.93 15.59 11.61
CA GLY A 18 17.27 15.20 12.98
C GLY A 18 16.14 14.45 13.70
N SER A 19 15.46 13.51 13.03
CA SER A 19 14.62 12.54 13.77
C SER A 19 15.57 11.66 14.59
N SER A 20 15.36 11.61 15.91
CA SER A 20 16.10 10.71 16.79
C SER A 20 15.99 9.27 16.27
N SER A 21 17.02 8.45 16.48
CA SER A 21 17.02 7.04 16.01
C SER A 21 15.74 6.32 16.45
N GLN A 22 15.31 6.58 17.68
CA GLN A 22 14.12 6.02 18.28
C GLN A 22 12.83 6.31 17.51
N GLU A 23 12.65 7.51 16.96
CA GLU A 23 11.44 7.84 16.17
C GLU A 23 11.40 7.04 14.86
N LYS A 24 12.55 6.78 14.25
CA LYS A 24 12.65 5.99 13.01
C LYS A 24 12.33 4.52 13.29
N ASP A 25 12.81 3.99 14.40
CA ASP A 25 12.56 2.61 14.83
C ASP A 25 11.08 2.41 15.18
N GLU A 26 10.46 3.39 15.86
CA GLU A 26 9.02 3.41 16.10
C GLU A 26 8.19 3.40 14.81
N GLN A 27 8.59 4.23 13.84
CA GLN A 27 7.93 4.31 12.55
C GLN A 27 8.07 2.99 11.79
N LEU A 28 9.25 2.38 11.80
CA LEU A 28 9.49 1.10 11.15
C LEU A 28 8.64 -0.02 11.77
N CYS A 29 8.61 -0.13 13.09
CA CYS A 29 7.77 -1.12 13.78
C CYS A 29 6.28 -0.91 13.48
N PHE A 30 5.83 0.35 13.41
CA PHE A 30 4.45 0.65 13.03
C PHE A 30 4.13 0.17 11.62
N VAL A 31 5.05 0.34 10.66
CA VAL A 31 4.88 -0.17 9.29
C VAL A 31 4.82 -1.69 9.26
N VAL A 32 5.68 -2.38 10.03
CA VAL A 32 5.65 -3.85 10.10
C VAL A 32 4.30 -4.35 10.60
N LEU A 33 3.74 -3.73 11.65
CA LEU A 33 2.41 -4.09 12.14
C LEU A 33 1.31 -3.82 11.11
N LEU A 34 1.45 -2.79 10.27
CA LEU A 34 0.46 -2.48 9.23
C LEU A 34 0.40 -3.53 8.11
N GLU A 35 1.43 -4.36 7.93
CA GLU A 35 1.45 -5.42 6.93
C GLU A 35 0.32 -6.45 7.15
N GLU A 36 -0.05 -6.66 8.42
CA GLU A 36 -1.12 -7.56 8.85
C GLU A 36 -2.53 -6.97 8.61
N TYR A 37 -2.65 -5.64 8.53
CA TYR A 37 -3.95 -4.93 8.48
C TYR A 37 -4.18 -4.20 7.15
N LYS A 38 -4.13 -4.93 6.03
CA LYS A 38 -4.29 -4.36 4.68
C LYS A 38 -5.63 -3.64 4.45
N VAL A 39 -6.68 -4.05 5.16
CA VAL A 39 -8.02 -3.44 5.10
C VAL A 39 -8.02 -1.93 5.43
N LEU A 40 -7.01 -1.43 6.16
CA LEU A 40 -6.85 -0.01 6.46
C LEU A 40 -6.48 0.84 5.23
N PHE A 41 -6.01 0.21 4.15
CA PHE A 41 -5.67 0.86 2.90
C PHE A 41 -6.82 0.89 1.89
N ASP A 42 -7.85 0.05 2.07
CA ASP A 42 -9.02 0.05 1.20
C ASP A 42 -9.70 1.43 1.18
N LYS A 43 -10.04 1.94 0.00
CA LYS A 43 -10.76 3.22 -0.13
C LYS A 43 -12.29 3.07 -0.13
N ARG A 44 -12.78 1.84 -0.29
CA ARG A 44 -14.21 1.52 -0.37
C ARG A 44 -14.97 1.97 0.89
N MET A 45 -16.16 2.53 0.69
CA MET A 45 -17.07 3.06 1.71
C MET A 45 -18.25 2.10 1.98
N ILE A 46 -17.98 0.79 1.99
CA ILE A 46 -19.00 -0.24 2.25
C ILE A 46 -19.16 -0.37 3.77
N PRO A 47 -20.38 -0.41 4.34
CA PRO A 47 -20.58 -0.51 5.79
C PRO A 47 -19.82 -1.67 6.44
N LYS A 48 -19.80 -2.84 5.79
CA LYS A 48 -19.04 -4.03 6.24
C LYS A 48 -17.53 -3.76 6.33
N ILE A 49 -16.97 -3.10 5.31
CA ILE A 49 -15.55 -2.73 5.30
C ILE A 49 -15.27 -1.65 6.34
N LYS A 50 -16.23 -0.76 6.61
CA LYS A 50 -16.09 0.27 7.65
C LYS A 50 -15.99 -0.36 9.04
N THR A 51 -16.86 -1.33 9.35
CA THR A 51 -16.79 -2.05 10.63
C THR A 51 -15.49 -2.84 10.76
N GLU A 52 -15.06 -3.49 9.68
CA GLU A 52 -13.80 -4.24 9.64
C GLU A 52 -12.57 -3.32 9.82
N LYS A 53 -12.59 -2.11 9.24
CA LYS A 53 -11.54 -1.10 9.47
C LYS A 53 -11.50 -0.62 10.91
N GLU A 54 -12.66 -0.40 11.53
CA GLU A 54 -12.73 0.02 12.91
C GLU A 54 -12.20 -1.07 13.86
N GLU A 55 -12.50 -2.33 13.59
CA GLU A 55 -11.95 -3.49 14.30
C GLU A 55 -10.45 -3.64 14.09
N ALA A 56 -9.99 -3.59 12.83
CA ALA A 56 -8.56 -3.63 12.50
C ALA A 56 -7.79 -2.50 13.17
N LEU A 57 -8.36 -1.30 13.25
CA LEU A 57 -7.73 -0.16 13.91
C LEU A 57 -7.62 -0.36 15.43
N LYS A 58 -8.63 -0.97 16.07
CA LYS A 58 -8.58 -1.32 17.50
C LYS A 58 -7.50 -2.37 17.77
N ASN A 59 -7.43 -3.41 16.95
CA ASN A 59 -6.43 -4.48 17.07
C ASN A 59 -5.01 -3.96 16.81
N LEU A 60 -4.84 -3.10 15.79
CA LEU A 60 -3.58 -2.41 15.53
C LEU A 60 -3.15 -1.55 16.73
N THR A 61 -4.09 -0.82 17.33
CA THR A 61 -3.80 0.03 18.50
C THR A 61 -3.36 -0.82 19.69
N ALA A 62 -4.04 -1.93 19.96
CA ALA A 62 -3.66 -2.86 21.03
C ALA A 62 -2.27 -3.47 20.80
N ASN A 63 -1.99 -3.94 19.59
CA ASN A 63 -0.70 -4.53 19.23
C ASN A 63 0.43 -3.49 19.29
N PHE A 64 0.20 -2.29 18.78
CA PHE A 64 1.19 -1.21 18.82
C PHE A 64 1.52 -0.81 20.27
N ASN A 65 0.50 -0.64 21.10
CA ASN A 65 0.67 -0.31 22.52
C ASN A 65 1.42 -1.43 23.27
N ARG A 66 1.15 -2.70 22.94
CA ARG A 66 1.87 -3.86 23.50
C ARG A 66 3.34 -3.88 23.10
N THR A 67 3.65 -3.64 21.83
CA THR A 67 5.03 -3.71 21.31
C THR A 67 5.87 -2.52 21.76
N MET A 68 5.32 -1.31 21.72
CA MET A 68 6.03 -0.09 22.09
C MET A 68 5.96 0.25 23.58
N LYS A 69 5.16 -0.50 24.36
CA LYS A 69 4.87 -0.21 25.77
C LYS A 69 4.36 1.22 25.97
N MET A 70 3.53 1.69 25.04
CA MET A 70 2.91 3.01 25.05
C MET A 70 1.40 2.88 25.22
N ASN A 71 0.75 3.94 25.68
CA ASN A 71 -0.70 4.02 25.80
C ASN A 71 -1.26 5.06 24.80
N SER A 72 -1.21 4.72 23.51
CA SER A 72 -1.78 5.57 22.47
C SER A 72 -3.27 5.31 22.29
N ASP A 73 -4.06 6.38 22.14
CA ASP A 73 -5.47 6.28 21.79
C ASP A 73 -5.64 5.92 20.29
N THR A 74 -6.77 5.31 19.97
CA THR A 74 -7.17 4.93 18.60
C THR A 74 -7.11 6.13 17.65
N LYS A 75 -7.50 7.33 18.11
CA LYS A 75 -7.44 8.56 17.32
C LYS A 75 -6.00 8.99 17.04
N GLN A 76 -5.08 8.77 17.99
CA GLN A 76 -3.67 9.09 17.83
C GLN A 76 -3.01 8.14 16.82
N ILE A 77 -3.35 6.86 16.87
CA ILE A 77 -2.90 5.85 15.89
C ILE A 77 -3.40 6.20 14.48
N LEU A 78 -4.68 6.54 14.35
CA LEU A 78 -5.24 6.97 13.07
C LEU A 78 -4.57 8.25 12.54
N LYS A 79 -4.29 9.21 13.42
CA LYS A 79 -3.54 10.42 13.09
C LYS A 79 -2.12 10.08 12.63
N LYS A 80 -1.41 9.19 13.33
CA LYS A 80 -0.06 8.72 12.96
C LYS A 80 -0.06 8.09 11.57
N PHE A 81 -1.02 7.20 11.30
CA PHE A 81 -1.22 6.60 9.98
C PHE A 81 -1.43 7.63 8.86
N ASN A 82 -2.35 8.58 9.06
CA ASN A 82 -2.63 9.63 8.08
C ASN A 82 -1.44 10.59 7.89
N ASN A 83 -0.70 10.89 8.96
CA ASN A 83 0.53 11.68 8.89
C ASN A 83 1.59 10.95 8.06
N MET A 84 1.76 9.64 8.24
CA MET A 84 2.69 8.84 7.45
C MET A 84 2.29 8.81 5.96
N LYS A 85 1.00 8.61 5.64
CA LYS A 85 0.49 8.74 4.26
C LYS A 85 0.85 10.09 3.66
N THR A 86 0.59 11.17 4.38
CA THR A 86 0.81 12.54 3.89
C THR A 86 2.31 12.85 3.73
N LYS A 87 3.18 12.33 4.63
CA LYS A 87 4.64 12.47 4.51
C LYS A 87 5.15 11.74 3.27
N VAL A 88 4.78 10.47 3.09
CA VAL A 88 5.21 9.65 1.94
C VAL A 88 4.69 10.25 0.63
N LYS A 89 3.40 10.60 0.58
CA LYS A 89 2.79 11.25 -0.59
C LYS A 89 3.53 12.53 -0.98
N ARG A 90 3.83 13.42 -0.01
CA ARG A 90 4.57 14.66 -0.28
C ARG A 90 5.95 14.39 -0.88
N ILE A 91 6.70 13.42 -0.35
CA ILE A 91 8.04 13.11 -0.85
C ILE A 91 7.99 12.59 -2.30
N VAL A 92 7.02 11.73 -2.59
CA VAL A 92 6.82 11.15 -3.93
C VAL A 92 6.32 12.22 -4.91
N ASP A 93 5.35 13.05 -4.52
CA ASP A 93 4.77 14.10 -5.36
C ASP A 93 5.78 15.21 -5.68
N VAL A 94 6.50 15.74 -4.68
CA VAL A 94 7.43 16.87 -4.83
C VAL A 94 8.63 16.53 -5.70
N LYS A 95 9.08 15.27 -5.71
CA LYS A 95 10.23 14.84 -6.52
C LYS A 95 9.85 14.24 -7.86
N ARG A 96 8.56 14.04 -8.14
CA ARG A 96 8.09 13.69 -9.49
C ARG A 96 8.23 14.85 -10.48
N THR A 97 8.24 16.09 -10.00
CA THR A 97 8.35 17.30 -10.84
C THR A 97 9.78 17.81 -11.04
N GLY A 98 10.80 17.18 -10.43
CA GLY A 98 12.20 17.56 -10.62
C GLY A 98 13.09 16.33 -10.74
N ASN A 99 14.04 16.34 -11.68
CA ASN A 99 14.96 15.25 -12.06
C ASN A 99 15.89 14.69 -10.95
N LYS A 100 15.57 14.85 -9.66
CA LYS A 100 16.36 14.37 -8.51
C LYS A 100 15.87 12.99 -8.06
N LYS A 101 16.79 12.03 -7.96
CA LYS A 101 16.53 10.67 -7.47
C LYS A 101 15.82 10.69 -6.10
N ILE A 102 14.76 9.90 -5.97
CA ILE A 102 14.00 9.73 -4.74
C ILE A 102 14.86 8.95 -3.73
N LYS A 103 15.11 9.53 -2.56
CA LYS A 103 15.70 8.84 -1.40
C LYS A 103 14.62 8.71 -0.34
N LEU A 104 13.99 7.54 -0.25
CA LEU A 104 13.06 7.19 0.82
C LEU A 104 13.85 6.52 1.96
N CYS A 105 13.53 6.89 3.20
CA CYS A 105 13.96 6.15 4.38
C CYS A 105 13.35 4.74 4.39
N GLU A 106 13.92 3.82 5.15
CA GLU A 106 13.49 2.41 5.13
C GLU A 106 11.99 2.25 5.41
N TRP A 107 11.49 2.85 6.50
CA TRP A 107 10.06 2.79 6.82
C TRP A 107 9.19 3.42 5.73
N GLN A 108 9.67 4.48 5.06
CA GLN A 108 8.93 5.15 3.99
C GLN A 108 8.83 4.27 2.76
N ARG A 109 9.91 3.56 2.44
CA ARG A 109 9.95 2.59 1.34
C ARG A 109 8.96 1.46 1.60
N ARG A 110 9.06 0.80 2.76
CA ARG A 110 8.12 -0.28 3.13
C ARG A 110 6.67 0.19 3.14
N PHE A 111 6.40 1.37 3.71
CA PHE A 111 5.05 1.93 3.74
C PHE A 111 4.54 2.25 2.32
N TYR A 112 5.40 2.78 1.46
CA TYR A 112 5.05 3.06 0.07
C TYR A 112 4.72 1.78 -0.69
N ASP A 113 5.54 0.74 -0.54
CA ASP A 113 5.35 -0.56 -1.20
C ASP A 113 4.03 -1.21 -0.76
N LEU A 114 3.71 -1.15 0.54
CA LEU A 114 2.43 -1.62 1.08
C LEU A 114 1.24 -0.83 0.56
N TRP A 115 1.39 0.48 0.37
CA TRP A 115 0.30 1.35 -0.08
C TRP A 115 0.10 1.33 -1.61
N ASN A 116 1.10 0.91 -2.39
CA ASN A 116 1.11 1.01 -3.85
C ASN A 116 0.82 -0.31 -4.60
N VAL A 117 0.37 -1.37 -3.92
CA VAL A 117 0.21 -2.73 -4.48
C VAL A 117 -0.73 -2.81 -5.71
N GLU A 118 -1.65 -1.87 -5.90
CA GLU A 118 -2.68 -1.93 -6.97
C GLU A 118 -2.62 -0.78 -8.01
N ASN A 119 -1.45 -0.18 -8.29
CA ASN A 119 -1.36 1.01 -9.16
C ASN A 119 -2.30 2.13 -8.68
N ASN A 120 -2.04 2.63 -7.46
CA ASN A 120 -2.89 3.64 -6.86
C ASN A 120 -2.90 4.94 -7.70
N PRO A 121 -4.06 5.37 -8.26
CA PRO A 121 -4.13 6.58 -9.09
C PRO A 121 -3.85 7.86 -8.30
N VAL A 122 -3.83 7.79 -6.97
CA VAL A 122 -3.39 8.91 -6.12
C VAL A 122 -1.90 9.19 -6.28
N LEU A 123 -1.11 8.16 -6.62
CA LEU A 123 0.34 8.26 -6.85
C LEU A 123 0.68 8.39 -8.35
N HIS A 124 -0.12 7.76 -9.21
CA HIS A 124 0.05 7.79 -10.67
C HIS A 124 -0.99 8.69 -11.33
N LYS A 125 -0.57 9.83 -11.93
CA LYS A 125 -1.49 10.59 -12.79
C LYS A 125 -1.78 9.74 -14.02
N VAL A 126 -3.07 9.53 -14.32
CA VAL A 126 -3.51 9.04 -15.63
C VAL A 126 -3.01 10.03 -16.67
N SER A 127 -2.16 9.57 -17.59
CA SER A 127 -1.49 10.41 -18.59
C SER A 127 -2.43 10.89 -19.71
N GLU A 128 -3.72 10.55 -19.63
CA GLU A 128 -4.73 11.00 -20.57
C GLU A 128 -5.18 12.40 -20.17
N ALA A 129 -4.46 13.37 -20.71
CA ALA A 129 -4.98 14.73 -20.80
C ALA A 129 -6.29 14.68 -21.59
N CYS A 130 -7.43 14.82 -20.91
CA CYS A 130 -8.62 15.33 -21.57
C CYS A 130 -8.27 16.76 -22.03
N GLN A 131 -7.83 16.89 -23.28
CA GLN A 131 -7.87 18.17 -23.99
C GLN A 131 -9.34 18.54 -24.11
N ALA A 132 -9.87 19.22 -23.09
CA ALA A 132 -11.02 20.08 -23.28
C ALA A 132 -10.52 21.24 -24.13
N SER A 133 -10.56 21.07 -25.45
CA SER A 133 -10.46 22.18 -26.37
C SER A 133 -11.66 23.07 -26.08
N VAL A 134 -11.39 24.28 -25.59
CA VAL A 134 -12.36 25.36 -25.62
C VAL A 134 -12.59 25.64 -27.10
N VAL A 135 -13.68 25.11 -27.64
CA VAL A 135 -14.19 25.60 -28.91
C VAL A 135 -14.73 27.00 -28.65
N ASP A 136 -14.19 27.97 -29.37
CA ASP A 136 -14.67 29.35 -29.37
C ASP A 136 -16.19 29.39 -29.59
N GLU A 137 -16.87 30.17 -28.77
CA GLU A 137 -18.29 30.48 -28.87
C GLU A 137 -18.60 31.22 -30.19
N LYS A 138 -18.75 30.47 -31.29
CA LYS A 138 -19.48 30.97 -32.45
C LYS A 138 -19.98 29.88 -33.39
N GLU A 139 -20.97 29.12 -32.93
CA GLU A 139 -22.21 28.87 -33.69
C GLU A 139 -23.16 28.01 -32.84
N ARG A 140 -24.26 28.60 -32.40
CA ARG A 140 -25.44 27.85 -31.97
C ARG A 140 -26.19 27.41 -33.21
N VAL A 141 -26.25 26.10 -33.45
CA VAL A 141 -27.41 25.48 -34.11
C VAL A 141 -27.80 24.24 -33.32
N SER A 142 -29.10 24.17 -33.05
CA SER A 142 -29.86 23.20 -32.27
C SER A 142 -29.98 21.82 -32.91
N LEU A 143 -30.54 20.89 -32.10
CA LEU A 143 -30.98 19.50 -32.37
C LEU A 143 -29.96 18.50 -31.83
N GLY A 144 -30.27 17.53 -30.99
CA GLY A 144 -31.53 16.90 -30.64
C GLY A 144 -31.18 15.45 -30.31
N GLU A 145 -31.75 14.94 -29.21
CA GLU A 145 -31.99 13.51 -28.91
C GLU A 145 -30.83 12.48 -28.94
N CYS A 146 -30.72 11.79 -27.79
CA CYS A 146 -30.73 10.33 -27.62
C CYS A 146 -30.25 9.46 -28.80
N VAL A 147 -29.41 8.45 -28.54
CA VAL A 147 -29.66 6.99 -28.67
C VAL A 147 -28.31 6.24 -28.68
N ASN A 148 -28.34 5.06 -28.06
CA ASN A 148 -27.34 3.99 -28.07
C ASN A 148 -26.89 3.52 -29.48
N GLU A 149 -25.87 2.64 -29.44
CA GLU A 149 -25.50 1.60 -30.40
C GLU A 149 -24.32 1.85 -31.35
N MET A 150 -23.23 1.16 -31.01
CA MET A 150 -22.39 0.31 -31.86
C MET A 150 -22.26 0.70 -33.35
N ASN A 151 -21.05 1.09 -33.76
CA ASN A 151 -20.42 0.38 -34.87
C ASN A 151 -18.89 0.46 -34.93
N ILE A 152 -18.34 -0.68 -35.29
CA ILE A 152 -16.94 -1.00 -35.49
C ILE A 152 -16.54 -0.51 -36.89
N SER A 153 -15.48 0.29 -37.01
CA SER A 153 -14.81 0.42 -38.32
C SER A 153 -13.35 0.86 -38.21
N LYS A 154 -12.48 -0.13 -38.47
CA LYS A 154 -11.25 -0.05 -39.25
C LYS A 154 -10.20 0.98 -38.80
N ARG A 155 -9.30 0.55 -37.91
CA ARG A 155 -7.92 1.08 -37.86
C ARG A 155 -6.89 -0.04 -37.92
N LYS A 156 -5.89 0.20 -38.76
CA LYS A 156 -4.82 -0.70 -39.18
C LYS A 156 -3.97 -1.16 -37.98
N PRO A 157 -3.46 -2.41 -37.97
CA PRO A 157 -2.58 -2.86 -36.91
C PRO A 157 -1.23 -2.14 -37.01
N VAL A 158 -0.91 -1.33 -36.00
CA VAL A 158 0.44 -0.82 -35.78
C VAL A 158 1.22 -1.91 -35.05
N ASN A 159 2.23 -2.42 -35.72
CA ASN A 159 3.12 -3.48 -35.26
C ASN A 159 4.09 -2.91 -34.21
N ILE A 160 3.69 -2.93 -32.94
CA ILE A 160 4.59 -2.65 -31.81
C ILE A 160 5.11 -3.98 -31.30
N LYS A 161 6.37 -4.27 -31.61
CA LYS A 161 7.13 -5.37 -31.01
C LYS A 161 7.21 -5.13 -29.51
N GLN A 162 6.37 -5.80 -28.74
CA GLN A 162 6.48 -5.88 -27.29
C GLN A 162 7.71 -6.74 -26.94
N SER A 163 8.71 -6.10 -26.37
CA SER A 163 9.85 -6.77 -25.73
C SER A 163 9.39 -7.35 -24.40
N THR A 164 8.87 -8.58 -24.41
CA THR A 164 8.64 -9.38 -23.21
C THR A 164 9.95 -10.05 -22.77
N ARG A 165 10.78 -9.33 -22.02
CA ARG A 165 11.87 -9.92 -21.24
C ARG A 165 11.79 -9.35 -19.83
N GLY A 166 11.25 -10.12 -18.88
CA GLY A 166 11.29 -9.76 -17.47
C GLY A 166 10.31 -10.46 -16.53
N VAL A 167 9.25 -11.11 -17.02
CA VAL A 167 8.19 -11.65 -16.12
C VAL A 167 8.36 -13.16 -15.80
N ASN A 168 9.21 -13.87 -16.54
CA ASN A 168 9.33 -15.33 -16.39
C ASN A 168 10.30 -15.79 -15.29
N GLU A 169 11.21 -14.95 -14.81
CA GLU A 169 12.21 -15.37 -13.82
C GLU A 169 11.69 -15.26 -12.36
N GLU A 170 10.88 -14.25 -12.04
CA GLU A 170 10.35 -14.08 -10.67
C GLU A 170 9.31 -15.15 -10.30
N ILE A 171 8.53 -15.63 -11.26
CA ILE A 171 7.56 -16.72 -11.04
C ILE A 171 8.29 -18.01 -10.66
N SER A 172 9.47 -18.26 -11.25
CA SER A 172 10.30 -19.44 -10.98
C SER A 172 10.87 -19.43 -9.55
N LEU A 173 11.30 -18.27 -9.06
CA LEU A 173 11.93 -18.14 -7.75
C LEU A 173 10.92 -18.34 -6.60
N VAL A 174 9.70 -17.80 -6.76
CA VAL A 174 8.61 -18.01 -5.79
C VAL A 174 8.16 -19.47 -5.77
N GLN A 175 8.10 -20.14 -6.92
CA GLN A 175 7.78 -21.56 -7.00
C GLN A 175 8.86 -22.44 -6.36
N LEU A 176 10.14 -22.10 -6.55
CA LEU A 176 11.26 -22.79 -5.94
C LEU A 176 11.26 -22.65 -4.41
N GLN A 177 10.97 -21.45 -3.91
CA GLN A 177 10.88 -21.19 -2.47
C GLN A 177 9.71 -21.97 -1.83
N LYS A 178 8.55 -22.02 -2.49
CA LYS A 178 7.40 -22.83 -2.05
C LYS A 178 7.73 -24.34 -2.02
N ALA A 179 8.41 -24.85 -3.04
CA ALA A 179 8.82 -26.25 -3.09
C ALA A 179 9.81 -26.60 -1.98
N CYS A 180 10.73 -25.68 -1.67
CA CYS A 180 11.69 -25.84 -0.58
C CYS A 180 11.00 -25.92 0.79
N LEU A 181 10.08 -24.99 1.08
CA LEU A 181 9.29 -25.00 2.32
C LEU A 181 8.45 -26.27 2.47
N LYS A 182 7.84 -26.74 1.37
CA LYS A 182 7.04 -27.99 1.39
C LYS A 182 7.89 -29.20 1.79
N LYS A 183 9.11 -29.32 1.25
CA LYS A 183 10.02 -30.41 1.60
C LYS A 183 10.49 -30.36 3.06
N GLN A 184 10.68 -29.16 3.61
CA GLN A 184 11.06 -28.99 5.03
C GLN A 184 9.94 -29.44 5.97
N ILE A 185 8.69 -29.14 5.64
CA ILE A 185 7.52 -29.57 6.43
C ILE A 185 7.40 -31.10 6.42
N GLU A 186 7.48 -31.72 5.24
CA GLU A 186 7.39 -33.19 5.09
C GLU A 186 8.52 -33.92 5.85
N ALA A 187 9.73 -33.36 5.83
CA ALA A 187 10.84 -33.88 6.62
C ALA A 187 10.58 -33.76 8.14
N ALA A 188 10.00 -32.66 8.60
CA ALA A 188 9.65 -32.47 10.01
C ALA A 188 8.54 -33.44 10.46
N GLU A 189 7.51 -33.64 9.64
CA GLU A 189 6.44 -34.60 9.92
C GLU A 189 6.97 -36.04 10.03
N THR A 190 7.90 -36.41 9.16
CA THR A 190 8.56 -37.72 9.20
C THR A 190 9.35 -37.91 10.48
N GLN A 191 10.11 -36.89 10.92
CA GLN A 191 10.87 -36.96 12.18
C GLN A 191 9.94 -37.10 13.40
N ILE A 192 8.82 -36.39 13.42
CA ILE A 192 7.81 -36.50 14.48
C ILE A 192 7.21 -37.90 14.51
N SER A 193 6.91 -38.48 13.34
CA SER A 193 6.38 -39.84 13.25
C SER A 193 7.38 -40.88 13.78
N VAL A 194 8.66 -40.78 13.40
CA VAL A 194 9.71 -41.68 13.88
C VAL A 194 9.89 -41.57 15.40
N ALA A 195 9.92 -40.35 15.94
CA ALA A 195 10.06 -40.13 17.37
C ALA A 195 8.89 -40.76 18.17
N ARG A 196 7.66 -40.67 17.66
CA ARG A 196 6.48 -41.30 18.29
C ARG A 196 6.58 -42.82 18.31
N VAL A 197 7.04 -43.44 17.23
CA VAL A 197 7.22 -44.90 17.17
C VAL A 197 8.30 -45.34 18.16
N GLN A 198 9.42 -44.61 18.23
CA GLN A 198 10.50 -44.90 19.20
C GLN A 198 10.02 -44.76 20.64
N GLN A 199 9.21 -43.75 20.97
CA GLN A 199 8.64 -43.58 22.30
C GLN A 199 7.70 -44.74 22.67
N SER A 200 6.81 -45.15 21.75
CA SER A 200 5.93 -46.29 21.99
C SER A 200 6.67 -47.63 22.14
N ALA A 201 7.83 -47.78 21.48
CA ALA A 201 8.66 -48.97 21.62
C ALA A 201 9.40 -49.01 22.96
N ALA A 202 9.83 -47.85 23.48
CA ALA A 202 10.46 -47.75 24.80
C ALA A 202 9.46 -48.06 25.93
N GLU A 203 8.23 -47.57 25.83
CA GLU A 203 7.15 -47.82 26.80
C GLU A 203 6.71 -49.30 26.85
N ALA A 204 6.97 -50.10 25.80
CA ALA A 204 6.64 -51.52 25.77
C ALA A 204 7.72 -52.44 26.36
N GLN A 205 8.90 -51.89 26.71
CA GLN A 205 10.02 -52.64 27.30
C GLN A 205 10.17 -52.40 28.81
N GLU A 206 9.34 -51.54 29.40
CA GLU A 206 9.21 -51.30 30.85
C GLU A 206 8.02 -52.07 31.43
#